data_AF-A0A538QY44-F1
#
_entry.id   AF-A0A538QY44-F1
#
_cell.length_a   1.000
_cell.length_b   1.000
_cell.length_c   1.000
_cell.angle_alpha   90.00
_cell.angle_beta   90.00
_cell.angle_gamma   90.00
#
_symmetry.space_group_name_H-M   'P 1'
#
loop_
_entity.id
_entity.type
_entity.pdbx_description
1 polymer ?
#
loop_
_entity_poly.entity_id
_entity_poly.type
_entity_poly.pdbx_seq_one_letter_code
_entity_poly.pdbx_strand_id
1 'polypeptide(L)'
;MAGHICVFISSTFRDMQDDREVLIKRVFPQLRKRCETRGIAWTEIDLRWGVTSEQQAEGKLLPYCFQEIERSRPYFIGLLAGRYGWVPAAVPEDLERLHPWLVEHRGCSVTELEILHGVLNDPGACNRALFYFRDPAYAASVPAGRRDEFLETGPDAAARRARLEYLKNRIRRCARDGALAFAPREDYPDPGALAELVLADFGRIIDELCPPGQAGDPLDEEIARHERFARSHVRRYVSRASLETLLDRHVEDDGSPLVVSGDRGCGKTTLLAAWADRWRQRHPGEVVIQHVVGASPTSGSPATVIHRVLEQVHRDVGFESQVPAAPEIAVRWFEYLLHQAADKRRFVLVIDGADQLDADPALPRIEWLPVHLHPACRLIVSASPGPILDVLRQRAWPVIEIEPLIEEERGRLVTEFLAACGKTLASGSMARIAAAPAAGNPRYLTWLLDELRYVDSADRLPGRLDACLRAEGIDAAASWRAGRSSCS
;
A
#
# COMPACT_ATOMS: atom_id res chain seq x y z
N MET A 1 17.97 -0.57 -0.36
CA MET A 1 17.64 0.54 -1.28
C MET A 1 16.15 0.83 -1.17
N ALA A 2 15.74 2.10 -1.14
CA ALA A 2 14.37 2.51 -0.81
C ALA A 2 13.38 2.08 -1.91
N GLY A 3 12.76 0.90 -1.76
CA GLY A 3 11.81 0.36 -2.74
C GLY A 3 10.47 1.09 -2.81
N HIS A 4 10.27 2.15 -2.02
CA HIS A 4 9.01 2.88 -1.92
C HIS A 4 9.22 4.31 -1.39
N ILE A 5 8.68 5.30 -2.10
CA ILE A 5 8.52 6.69 -1.67
C ILE A 5 7.03 6.91 -1.41
N CYS A 6 6.66 7.15 -0.16
CA CYS A 6 5.30 7.49 0.26
C CYS A 6 5.31 8.94 0.75
N VAL A 7 4.55 9.84 0.13
CA VAL A 7 4.59 11.29 0.41
C VAL A 7 3.27 11.75 0.99
N PHE A 8 3.31 12.38 2.16
CA PHE A 8 2.14 13.01 2.76
C PHE A 8 1.99 14.47 2.33
N ILE A 9 0.77 14.89 1.99
CA ILE A 9 0.46 16.25 1.56
C ILE A 9 -0.38 16.97 2.61
N SER A 10 0.22 17.96 3.26
CA SER A 10 -0.44 18.86 4.21
C SER A 10 -0.69 20.21 3.54
N SER A 11 -1.96 20.60 3.41
CA SER A 11 -2.35 21.93 2.93
C SER A 11 -3.73 22.27 3.41
N THR A 12 -4.05 23.55 3.60
CA THR A 12 -5.43 24.02 3.78
C THR A 12 -6.34 23.59 2.61
N PHE A 13 -7.65 23.44 2.88
CA PHE A 13 -8.57 22.83 1.91
C PHE A 13 -9.07 23.82 0.86
N ARG A 14 -9.65 24.95 1.27
CA ARG A 14 -10.36 25.86 0.35
C ARG A 14 -9.45 26.58 -0.62
N ASP A 15 -8.36 27.14 -0.12
CA ASP A 15 -7.46 27.99 -0.88
C ASP A 15 -6.43 27.23 -1.71
N MET A 16 -6.31 25.90 -1.57
CA MET A 16 -5.27 25.10 -2.26
C MET A 16 -5.82 24.08 -3.24
N GLN A 17 -7.11 24.18 -3.62
CA GLN A 17 -7.71 23.25 -4.58
C GLN A 17 -6.95 23.25 -5.90
N ASP A 18 -6.69 24.44 -6.45
CA ASP A 18 -6.04 24.62 -7.74
C ASP A 18 -4.60 24.07 -7.71
N ASP A 19 -3.87 24.30 -6.61
CA ASP A 19 -2.54 23.73 -6.37
C ASP A 19 -2.55 22.20 -6.34
N ARG A 20 -3.45 21.60 -5.55
CA ARG A 20 -3.57 20.14 -5.43
C ARG A 20 -3.99 19.48 -6.73
N GLU A 21 -4.90 20.11 -7.46
CA GLU A 21 -5.36 19.61 -8.75
C GLU A 21 -4.20 19.48 -9.72
N VAL A 22 -3.32 20.49 -9.78
CA VAL A 22 -2.11 20.43 -10.60
C VAL A 22 -1.14 19.35 -10.11
N LEU A 23 -0.97 19.18 -8.81
CA LEU A 23 -0.12 18.11 -8.28
C LEU A 23 -0.62 16.73 -8.72
N ILE A 24 -1.92 16.47 -8.58
CA ILE A 24 -2.54 15.18 -8.92
C ILE A 24 -2.55 14.93 -10.43
N LYS A 25 -2.96 15.92 -11.22
CA LYS A 25 -3.16 15.74 -12.67
C LYS A 25 -1.85 15.78 -13.46
N ARG A 26 -0.85 16.53 -12.98
CA ARG A 26 0.39 16.79 -13.74
C ARG A 26 1.65 16.30 -13.03
N VAL A 27 1.83 16.58 -11.75
CA VAL A 27 3.12 16.35 -11.06
C VAL A 27 3.31 14.88 -10.65
N PHE A 28 2.39 14.32 -9.86
CA PHE A 28 2.53 12.97 -9.33
C PHE A 28 2.57 11.89 -10.41
N PRO A 29 1.82 11.96 -11.54
CA PRO A 29 1.98 11.01 -12.63
C PRO A 29 3.40 11.01 -13.22
N GLN A 30 4.04 12.18 -13.31
CA GLN A 30 5.42 12.29 -13.82
C GLN A 30 6.44 11.78 -12.81
N LEU A 31 6.29 12.12 -11.51
CA LEU A 31 7.16 11.61 -10.45
C LEU A 31 7.03 10.10 -10.30
N ARG A 32 5.81 9.56 -10.38
CA ARG A 32 5.54 8.13 -10.41
C ARG A 32 6.25 7.45 -11.57
N LYS A 33 6.07 7.95 -12.79
CA LYS A 33 6.76 7.42 -13.98
C LYS A 33 8.29 7.43 -13.80
N ARG A 34 8.85 8.51 -13.25
CA ARG A 34 10.29 8.63 -12.96
C ARG A 34 10.75 7.59 -11.93
N CYS A 35 9.97 7.35 -10.87
CA CYS A 35 10.24 6.32 -9.86
C CYS A 35 10.12 4.90 -10.45
N GLU A 36 9.09 4.65 -11.26
CA GLU A 36 8.84 3.36 -11.89
C GLU A 36 9.98 2.94 -12.80
N THR A 37 10.55 3.87 -13.60
CA THR A 37 11.73 3.60 -14.43
C THR A 37 13.01 3.27 -13.64
N ARG A 38 12.94 3.34 -12.30
CA ARG A 38 14.05 3.08 -11.38
C ARG A 38 13.69 2.01 -10.34
N GLY A 39 12.59 1.26 -10.55
CA GLY A 39 12.13 0.22 -9.65
C GLY A 39 11.57 0.71 -8.30
N ILE A 40 11.34 2.01 -8.13
CA ILE A 40 10.81 2.62 -6.90
C ILE A 40 9.29 2.75 -7.02
N ALA A 41 8.53 2.27 -6.03
CA ALA A 41 7.11 2.60 -5.94
C ALA A 41 6.91 4.04 -5.48
N TRP A 42 5.95 4.77 -6.06
CA TRP A 42 5.54 6.09 -5.58
C TRP A 42 4.09 6.02 -5.08
N THR A 43 3.83 6.61 -3.91
CA THR A 43 2.48 6.76 -3.36
C THR A 43 2.32 8.16 -2.77
N GLU A 44 1.31 8.88 -3.22
CA GLU A 44 0.88 10.13 -2.63
C GLU A 44 -0.30 9.90 -1.66
N ILE A 45 -0.21 10.51 -0.47
CA ILE A 45 -1.28 10.50 0.53
C ILE A 45 -1.89 11.90 0.61
N ASP A 46 -3.00 12.06 -0.10
CA ASP A 46 -3.86 13.22 -0.07
C ASP A 46 -5.16 12.88 0.69
N LEU A 47 -5.25 13.28 1.95
CA LEU A 47 -6.41 12.97 2.80
C LEU A 47 -7.56 13.98 2.68
N ARG A 48 -7.42 15.02 1.86
CA ARG A 48 -8.46 16.06 1.74
C ARG A 48 -9.16 15.99 0.40
N TRP A 49 -8.69 15.19 -0.55
CA TRP A 49 -9.38 14.88 -1.78
C TRP A 49 -10.56 13.93 -1.53
N GLY A 50 -11.77 14.33 -1.96
CA GLY A 50 -13.00 13.53 -1.79
C GLY A 50 -13.63 13.59 -0.40
N VAL A 51 -13.15 14.48 0.49
CA VAL A 51 -13.69 14.66 1.84
C VAL A 51 -14.66 15.83 1.89
N THR A 52 -15.91 15.59 2.30
CA THR A 52 -16.94 16.65 2.39
C THR A 52 -16.72 17.54 3.62
N SER A 53 -17.28 18.75 3.60
CA SER A 53 -17.25 19.70 4.73
C SER A 53 -17.73 19.11 6.07
N GLU A 54 -18.59 18.08 6.01
CA GLU A 54 -19.13 17.38 7.17
C GLU A 54 -18.11 16.45 7.84
N GLN A 55 -17.28 15.76 7.06
CA GLN A 55 -16.20 14.89 7.57
C GLN A 55 -15.07 15.69 8.23
N GLN A 56 -14.93 16.98 7.88
CA GLN A 56 -14.00 17.91 8.53
C GLN A 56 -14.47 18.31 9.94
N ALA A 57 -15.76 18.20 10.26
CA ALA A 57 -16.33 18.67 11.52
C ALA A 57 -16.29 17.66 12.67
N GLU A 58 -16.10 16.35 12.39
CA GLU A 58 -16.34 15.27 13.37
C GLU A 58 -15.09 14.82 14.16
N GLY A 59 -13.99 15.60 14.14
CA GLY A 59 -12.82 15.39 15.04
C GLY A 59 -11.97 14.14 14.79
N LYS A 60 -12.28 13.35 13.75
CA LYS A 60 -11.62 12.07 13.43
C LYS A 60 -10.55 12.15 12.34
N LEU A 61 -10.40 13.32 11.74
CA LEU A 61 -9.36 13.60 10.74
C LEU A 61 -7.94 13.55 11.34
N LEU A 62 -7.76 14.09 12.55
CA LEU A 62 -6.43 14.31 13.12
C LEU A 62 -5.66 13.02 13.47
N PRO A 63 -6.25 12.02 14.17
CA PRO A 63 -5.58 10.74 14.40
C PRO A 63 -5.18 10.02 13.10
N TYR A 64 -6.02 10.11 12.07
CA TYR A 64 -5.76 9.50 10.78
C TYR A 64 -4.64 10.22 10.03
N CYS A 65 -4.63 11.56 10.03
CA CYS A 65 -3.50 12.33 9.49
C CYS A 65 -2.18 11.92 10.16
N PHE A 66 -2.14 11.77 11.47
CA PHE A 66 -0.92 11.40 12.19
C PHE A 66 -0.42 10.01 11.79
N GLN A 67 -1.33 9.03 11.71
CA GLN A 67 -0.98 7.70 11.24
C GLN A 67 -0.40 7.71 9.81
N GLU A 68 -1.00 8.46 8.88
CA GLU A 68 -0.53 8.52 7.51
C GLU A 68 0.78 9.32 7.36
N ILE A 69 0.99 10.33 8.22
CA ILE A 69 2.27 11.02 8.34
C ILE A 69 3.36 10.03 8.76
N GLU A 70 3.13 9.22 9.80
CA GLU A 70 4.11 8.21 10.25
C GLU A 70 4.47 7.22 9.14
N ARG A 71 3.49 6.83 8.31
CA ARG A 71 3.70 5.94 7.14
C ARG A 71 4.47 6.59 5.99
N SER A 72 4.45 7.92 5.92
CA SER A 72 5.04 8.68 4.82
C SER A 72 6.40 9.27 5.17
N ARG A 73 6.84 9.20 6.45
CA ARG A 73 8.16 9.67 6.84
C ARG A 73 9.25 8.98 6.00
N PRO A 74 10.27 9.72 5.53
CA PRO A 74 10.54 11.12 5.81
C PRO A 74 9.92 12.12 4.80
N TYR A 75 9.09 11.68 3.84
CA TYR A 75 8.63 12.53 2.74
C TYR A 75 7.35 13.29 3.08
N PHE A 76 7.45 14.62 3.07
CA PHE A 76 6.36 15.51 3.43
C PHE A 76 6.29 16.72 2.49
N ILE A 77 5.10 17.08 2.03
CA ILE A 77 4.81 18.31 1.29
C ILE A 77 3.91 19.19 2.14
N GLY A 78 4.41 20.35 2.55
CA GLY A 78 3.61 21.39 3.21
C GLY A 78 3.30 22.54 2.26
N LEU A 79 2.04 22.77 1.94
CA LEU A 79 1.59 23.92 1.15
C LEU A 79 0.88 24.92 2.06
N LEU A 80 1.36 26.18 2.09
CA LEU A 80 0.74 27.28 2.86
C LEU A 80 0.51 28.50 1.97
N ALA A 81 -0.61 29.21 2.16
CA ALA A 81 -0.92 30.41 1.38
C ALA A 81 -1.54 31.51 2.26
N GLY A 82 -2.81 31.83 2.02
CA GLY A 82 -3.53 32.95 2.63
C GLY A 82 -4.43 32.56 3.79
N ARG A 83 -4.64 31.25 4.02
CA ARG A 83 -5.49 30.73 5.10
C ARG A 83 -4.69 29.93 6.13
N TYR A 84 -5.09 30.06 7.39
CA TYR A 84 -4.54 29.30 8.50
C TYR A 84 -5.13 27.89 8.59
N GLY A 85 -6.36 27.71 8.09
CA GLY A 85 -7.05 26.43 8.05
C GLY A 85 -8.08 26.25 9.15
N TRP A 86 -8.62 25.03 9.22
CA TRP A 86 -9.63 24.66 10.21
C TRP A 86 -8.98 24.34 11.55
N VAL A 87 -9.58 24.86 12.63
CA VAL A 87 -9.16 24.63 14.01
C VAL A 87 -10.18 23.70 14.65
N PRO A 88 -9.78 22.52 15.14
CA PRO A 88 -10.70 21.61 15.81
C PRO A 88 -11.18 22.24 17.13
N ALA A 89 -12.46 22.05 17.43
CA ALA A 89 -13.05 22.53 18.69
C ALA A 89 -12.43 21.82 19.92
N ALA A 90 -12.07 20.55 19.76
CA ALA A 90 -11.36 19.75 20.75
C ALA A 90 -10.45 18.73 20.05
N VAL A 91 -9.36 18.37 20.73
CA VAL A 91 -8.50 17.25 20.34
C VAL A 91 -8.96 16.02 21.13
N PRO A 92 -9.10 14.83 20.51
CA PRO A 92 -9.49 13.62 21.23
C PRO A 92 -8.54 13.30 22.38
N GLU A 93 -9.07 13.00 23.57
CA GLU A 93 -8.26 12.72 24.79
C GLU A 93 -7.29 11.55 24.59
N ASP A 94 -7.71 10.51 23.87
CA ASP A 94 -6.83 9.38 23.53
C ASP A 94 -5.62 9.81 22.69
N LEU A 95 -5.80 10.80 21.79
CA LEU A 95 -4.73 11.33 20.97
C LEU A 95 -3.78 12.21 21.80
N GLU A 96 -4.31 13.01 22.74
CA GLU A 96 -3.48 13.78 23.68
C GLU A 96 -2.66 12.87 24.60
N ARG A 97 -3.22 11.72 25.02
CA ARG A 97 -2.48 10.71 25.80
C ARG A 97 -1.32 10.11 24.99
N LEU A 98 -1.54 9.84 23.70
CA LEU A 98 -0.50 9.33 22.80
C LEU A 98 0.55 10.39 22.44
N HIS A 99 0.14 11.65 22.37
CA HIS A 99 0.97 12.78 21.98
C HIS A 99 0.80 13.96 22.97
N PRO A 100 1.49 13.92 24.12
CA PRO A 100 1.29 14.91 25.20
C PRO A 100 1.52 16.37 24.79
N TRP A 101 2.35 16.63 23.78
CA TRP A 101 2.60 17.97 23.25
C TRP A 101 1.33 18.64 22.68
N LEU A 102 0.31 17.87 22.31
CA LEU A 102 -0.96 18.42 21.81
C LEU A 102 -1.67 19.33 22.82
N VAL A 103 -1.46 19.10 24.12
CA VAL A 103 -2.08 19.90 25.20
C VAL A 103 -1.66 21.37 25.11
N GLU A 104 -0.39 21.63 24.78
CA GLU A 104 0.17 22.99 24.64
C GLU A 104 -0.21 23.65 23.30
N HIS A 105 -0.69 22.85 22.34
CA HIS A 105 -1.05 23.29 20.98
C HIS A 105 -2.56 23.25 20.71
N ARG A 106 -3.38 23.25 21.77
CA ARG A 106 -4.83 23.39 21.67
C ARG A 106 -5.19 24.70 20.96
N GLY A 107 -6.11 24.62 20.01
CA GLY A 107 -6.52 25.75 19.19
C GLY A 107 -5.62 26.06 18.00
N CYS A 108 -4.59 25.25 17.72
CA CYS A 108 -3.88 25.27 16.43
C CYS A 108 -4.73 24.66 15.31
N SER A 109 -4.49 25.05 14.06
CA SER A 109 -5.17 24.43 12.93
C SER A 109 -4.69 22.99 12.70
N VAL A 110 -5.51 22.16 12.08
CA VAL A 110 -5.10 20.78 11.73
C VAL A 110 -3.84 20.79 10.86
N THR A 111 -3.73 21.72 9.91
CA THR A 111 -2.52 21.87 9.07
C THR A 111 -1.30 22.21 9.92
N GLU A 112 -1.41 23.09 10.92
CA GLU A 112 -0.29 23.34 11.85
C GLU A 112 0.07 22.08 12.64
N LEU A 113 -0.91 21.36 13.17
CA LEU A 113 -0.68 20.13 13.94
C LEU A 113 -0.03 19.03 13.09
N GLU A 114 -0.42 18.88 11.82
CA GLU A 114 0.22 17.98 10.85
C GLU A 114 1.69 18.35 10.63
N ILE A 115 2.01 19.64 10.47
CA ILE A 115 3.39 20.11 10.26
C ILE A 115 4.24 19.93 11.52
N LEU A 116 3.67 20.20 12.70
CA LEU A 116 4.34 19.96 13.97
C LEU A 116 4.65 18.49 14.16
N HIS A 117 3.65 17.63 13.99
CA HIS A 117 3.80 16.20 14.14
C HIS A 117 4.78 15.63 13.12
N GLY A 118 4.54 15.91 11.83
CA GLY A 118 5.26 15.29 10.72
C GLY A 118 6.65 15.83 10.47
N VAL A 119 6.97 17.03 10.95
CA VAL A 119 8.27 17.65 10.66
C VAL A 119 8.87 18.32 11.89
N LEU A 120 8.23 19.32 12.48
CA LEU A 120 8.94 20.23 13.40
C LEU A 120 9.23 19.62 14.79
N ASN A 121 8.47 18.61 15.21
CA ASN A 121 8.68 17.92 16.49
C ASN A 121 9.54 16.65 16.32
N ASP A 122 9.90 16.26 15.10
CA ASP A 122 10.73 15.07 14.83
C ASP A 122 11.98 15.44 14.02
N PRO A 123 13.15 15.49 14.67
CA PRO A 123 14.43 15.78 14.01
C PRO A 123 14.76 14.83 12.82
N GLY A 124 14.24 13.60 12.83
CA GLY A 124 14.52 12.59 11.80
C GLY A 124 13.73 12.78 10.50
N ALA A 125 12.59 13.45 10.53
CA ALA A 125 11.74 13.68 9.36
C ALA A 125 12.13 14.90 8.52
N CYS A 126 12.99 15.76 9.07
CA CYS A 126 13.40 17.01 8.46
C CYS A 126 14.24 16.89 7.17
N ASN A 127 14.76 15.70 6.88
CA ASN A 127 15.67 15.49 5.74
C ASN A 127 14.96 15.47 4.37
N ARG A 128 13.66 15.16 4.31
CA ARG A 128 12.91 15.05 3.04
C ARG A 128 11.54 15.75 3.10
N ALA A 129 11.39 16.71 4.02
CA ALA A 129 10.24 17.60 4.09
C ALA A 129 10.47 18.86 3.24
N LEU A 130 9.51 19.19 2.38
CA LEU A 130 9.53 20.35 1.48
C LEU A 130 8.31 21.24 1.74
N PHE A 131 8.55 22.54 1.82
CA PHE A 131 7.51 23.54 2.06
C PHE A 131 7.41 24.52 0.90
N TYR A 132 6.20 24.87 0.50
CA TYR A 132 5.92 25.80 -0.58
C TYR A 132 4.90 26.84 -0.12
N PHE A 133 5.26 28.12 -0.22
CA PHE A 133 4.42 29.24 0.18
C PHE A 133 3.96 30.01 -1.06
N ARG A 134 2.64 30.07 -1.27
CA ARG A 134 2.07 30.77 -2.42
C ARG A 134 2.10 32.28 -2.21
N ASP A 135 2.39 33.01 -3.28
CA ASP A 135 2.27 34.47 -3.31
C ASP A 135 0.83 34.90 -2.98
N PRO A 136 0.60 35.73 -1.94
CA PRO A 136 -0.70 36.31 -1.64
C PRO A 136 -1.35 37.06 -2.82
N ALA A 137 -0.57 37.58 -3.77
CA ALA A 137 -1.07 38.27 -4.96
C ALA A 137 -1.91 37.37 -5.88
N TYR A 138 -1.76 36.04 -5.80
CA TYR A 138 -2.57 35.08 -6.55
C TYR A 138 -4.07 35.28 -6.31
N ALA A 139 -4.48 35.64 -5.09
CA ALA A 139 -5.87 35.92 -4.75
C ALA A 139 -6.48 37.08 -5.58
N ALA A 140 -5.66 37.98 -6.12
CA ALA A 140 -6.14 39.04 -7.02
C ALA A 140 -6.39 38.53 -8.45
N SER A 141 -5.65 37.52 -8.90
CA SER A 141 -5.77 36.92 -10.23
C SER A 141 -6.97 35.97 -10.39
N VAL A 142 -7.53 35.45 -9.28
CA VAL A 142 -8.71 34.59 -9.35
C VAL A 142 -10.00 35.41 -9.57
N PRO A 143 -11.03 34.82 -10.22
CA PRO A 143 -12.32 35.49 -10.44
C PRO A 143 -12.93 36.02 -9.14
N ALA A 144 -13.59 37.18 -9.21
CA ALA A 144 -14.10 37.89 -8.04
C ALA A 144 -14.96 37.01 -7.10
N GLY A 145 -15.77 36.11 -7.67
CA GLY A 145 -16.64 35.20 -6.91
C GLY A 145 -15.91 34.12 -6.10
N ARG A 146 -14.61 33.88 -6.35
CA ARG A 146 -13.80 32.90 -5.62
C ARG A 146 -12.80 33.52 -4.65
N ARG A 147 -12.60 34.84 -4.65
CA ARG A 147 -11.53 35.50 -3.85
C ARG A 147 -11.59 35.17 -2.35
N ASP A 148 -12.80 35.06 -1.80
CA ASP A 148 -13.02 34.73 -0.39
C ASP A 148 -12.60 33.29 -0.04
N GLU A 149 -12.44 32.41 -1.03
CA GLU A 149 -11.88 31.08 -0.85
C GLU A 149 -10.39 31.14 -0.49
N PHE A 150 -9.68 32.18 -0.92
CA PHE A 150 -8.22 32.31 -0.84
C PHE A 150 -7.71 33.13 0.35
N LEU A 151 -8.58 33.94 0.96
CA LEU A 151 -8.23 34.88 2.02
C LEU A 151 -8.96 34.55 3.32
N GLU A 152 -8.35 34.89 4.46
CA GLU A 152 -9.06 34.86 5.74
C GLU A 152 -10.13 35.96 5.80
N THR A 153 -11.36 35.54 6.07
CA THR A 153 -12.56 36.38 6.16
C THR A 153 -13.23 36.20 7.54
N GLY A 154 -14.01 37.19 7.97
CA GLY A 154 -14.72 37.17 9.25
C GLY A 154 -13.97 37.85 10.41
N PRO A 155 -14.57 37.85 11.62
CA PRO A 155 -14.09 38.63 12.76
C PRO A 155 -12.70 38.20 13.26
N ASP A 156 -12.37 36.90 13.17
CA ASP A 156 -11.09 36.35 13.64
C ASP A 156 -9.98 36.38 12.58
N ALA A 157 -10.24 36.96 11.41
CA ALA A 157 -9.33 36.87 10.27
C ALA A 157 -7.93 37.42 10.56
N ALA A 158 -7.83 38.52 11.33
CA ALA A 158 -6.54 39.09 11.71
C ALA A 158 -5.72 38.17 12.61
N ALA A 159 -6.36 37.55 13.62
CA ALA A 159 -5.71 36.60 14.52
C ALA A 159 -5.25 35.34 13.78
N ARG A 160 -6.07 34.81 12.86
CA ARG A 160 -5.72 33.67 12.01
C ARG A 160 -4.53 33.97 11.09
N ARG A 161 -4.50 35.15 10.45
CA ARG A 161 -3.35 35.60 9.66
C ARG A 161 -2.07 35.68 10.49
N ALA A 162 -2.15 36.24 11.70
CA ALA A 162 -1.00 36.30 12.61
C ALA A 162 -0.47 34.91 12.99
N ARG A 163 -1.35 33.94 13.25
CA ARG A 163 -0.97 32.54 13.52
C ARG A 163 -0.32 31.86 12.31
N LEU A 164 -0.86 32.10 11.12
CA LEU A 164 -0.26 31.57 9.88
C LEU A 164 1.15 32.12 9.64
N GLU A 165 1.34 33.43 9.81
CA GLU A 165 2.67 34.04 9.68
C GLU A 165 3.63 33.56 10.77
N TYR A 166 3.14 33.33 11.99
CA TYR A 166 3.94 32.69 13.04
C TYR A 166 4.41 31.29 12.62
N LEU A 167 3.53 30.46 12.05
CA LEU A 167 3.88 29.13 11.54
C LEU A 167 4.91 29.21 10.40
N LYS A 168 4.70 30.07 9.39
CA LYS A 168 5.67 30.28 8.30
C LYS A 168 7.03 30.71 8.84
N ASN A 169 7.06 31.62 9.80
CA ASN A 169 8.30 32.08 10.43
C ASN A 169 9.02 30.98 11.22
N ARG A 170 8.28 30.07 11.88
CA ARG A 170 8.85 28.88 12.51
C ARG A 170 9.52 27.97 11.49
N ILE A 171 8.85 27.66 10.38
CA ILE A 171 9.42 26.84 9.29
C ILE A 171 10.69 27.50 8.73
N ARG A 172 10.64 28.81 8.42
CA ARG A 172 11.81 29.58 7.96
C ARG A 172 12.97 29.55 8.96
N ARG A 173 12.68 29.57 10.26
CA ARG A 173 13.70 29.50 11.31
C ARG A 173 14.32 28.10 11.35
N CYS A 174 13.51 27.04 11.34
CA CYS A 174 14.02 25.67 11.31
C CYS A 174 14.94 25.42 10.10
N ALA A 175 14.60 25.96 8.91
CA ALA A 175 15.50 25.90 7.76
C ALA A 175 16.82 26.65 7.97
N ARG A 176 16.77 27.87 8.55
CA ARG A 176 17.97 28.67 8.86
C ARG A 176 18.88 28.00 9.89
N ASP A 177 18.29 27.36 10.88
CA ASP A 177 19.00 26.68 11.97
C ASP A 177 19.54 25.30 11.53
N GLY A 178 19.38 24.92 10.24
CA GLY A 178 19.82 23.63 9.69
C GLY A 178 18.94 22.44 10.10
N ALA A 179 17.84 22.71 10.79
CA ALA A 179 16.87 21.70 11.22
C ALA A 179 15.90 21.28 10.11
N LEU A 180 15.93 21.89 8.92
CA LEU A 180 15.30 21.37 7.69
C LEU A 180 16.35 21.28 6.60
N ALA A 181 16.39 20.16 5.87
CA ALA A 181 17.34 19.99 4.78
C ALA A 181 17.08 20.92 3.59
N PHE A 182 15.84 21.37 3.42
CA PHE A 182 15.43 22.26 2.34
C PHE A 182 14.81 23.54 2.90
N ALA A 183 15.24 24.68 2.38
CA ALA A 183 14.57 25.95 2.63
C ALA A 183 13.18 25.95 1.97
N PRO A 184 12.18 26.61 2.60
CA PRO A 184 10.86 26.75 1.97
C PRO A 184 10.98 27.49 0.64
N ARG A 185 10.21 27.05 -0.36
CA ARG A 185 10.02 27.79 -1.61
C ARG A 185 9.03 28.91 -1.36
N GLU A 186 9.51 30.15 -1.45
CA GLU A 186 8.71 31.35 -1.19
C GLU A 186 8.03 31.86 -2.47
N ASP A 187 6.91 32.55 -2.29
CA ASP A 187 6.23 33.40 -3.27
C ASP A 187 6.07 32.80 -4.68
N TYR A 188 5.68 31.53 -4.77
CA TYR A 188 5.35 30.97 -6.07
C TYR A 188 4.03 31.61 -6.57
N PRO A 189 3.96 32.07 -7.84
CA PRO A 189 2.88 32.95 -8.30
C PRO A 189 1.58 32.21 -8.62
N ASP A 190 1.65 30.95 -9.06
CA ASP A 190 0.50 30.19 -9.53
C ASP A 190 0.73 28.66 -9.41
N PRO A 191 -0.33 27.83 -9.52
CA PRO A 191 -0.23 26.38 -9.47
C PRO A 191 0.71 25.75 -10.51
N GLY A 192 0.90 26.40 -11.68
CA GLY A 192 1.83 25.95 -12.71
C GLY A 192 3.29 26.07 -12.26
N ALA A 193 3.64 27.20 -11.64
CA ALA A 193 4.96 27.40 -11.03
C ALA A 193 5.21 26.42 -9.87
N LEU A 194 4.19 26.16 -9.03
CA LEU A 194 4.27 25.10 -8.02
C LEU A 194 4.62 23.75 -8.64
N ALA A 195 3.99 23.41 -9.77
CA ALA A 195 4.23 22.15 -10.46
C ALA A 195 5.70 21.95 -10.82
N GLU A 196 6.32 23.00 -11.37
CA GLU A 196 7.71 23.00 -11.79
C GLU A 196 8.66 22.89 -10.59
N LEU A 197 8.37 23.63 -9.51
CA LEU A 197 9.14 23.57 -8.27
C LEU A 197 9.10 22.15 -7.65
N VAL A 198 7.91 21.57 -7.51
CA VAL A 198 7.76 20.22 -6.92
C VAL A 198 8.42 19.17 -7.80
N LEU A 199 8.28 19.26 -9.13
CA LEU A 199 8.97 18.34 -10.06
C LEU A 199 10.49 18.44 -9.95
N ALA A 200 11.03 19.65 -9.82
CA ALA A 200 12.46 19.86 -9.68
C ALA A 200 12.99 19.33 -8.33
N ASP A 201 12.29 19.62 -7.24
CA ASP A 201 12.73 19.26 -5.89
C ASP A 201 12.61 17.76 -5.63
N PHE A 202 11.45 17.15 -5.90
CA PHE A 202 11.34 15.69 -5.80
C PHE A 202 12.14 14.98 -6.88
N GLY A 203 12.30 15.58 -8.06
CA GLY A 203 13.19 15.06 -9.09
C GLY A 203 14.63 14.89 -8.58
N ARG A 204 15.16 15.91 -7.88
CA ARG A 204 16.47 15.86 -7.24
C ARG A 204 16.54 14.79 -6.15
N ILE A 205 15.52 14.72 -5.30
CA ILE A 205 15.43 13.68 -4.26
C ILE A 205 15.48 12.27 -4.88
N ILE A 206 14.71 12.02 -5.95
CA ILE A 206 14.67 10.72 -6.62
C ILE A 206 16.01 10.44 -7.33
N ASP A 207 16.66 11.45 -7.92
CA ASP A 207 17.98 11.30 -8.52
C ASP A 207 19.08 10.97 -7.50
N GLU A 208 19.04 11.59 -6.31
CA GLU A 208 19.97 11.28 -5.23
C GLU A 208 19.77 9.86 -4.68
N LEU A 209 18.51 9.42 -4.58
CA LEU A 209 18.17 8.07 -4.13
C LEU A 209 18.51 7.01 -5.19
N CYS A 210 18.25 7.33 -6.45
CA CYS A 210 18.45 6.46 -7.61
C CYS A 210 18.89 7.30 -8.83
N PRO A 211 20.22 7.38 -9.10
CA PRO A 211 20.76 8.18 -10.20
C PRO A 211 20.21 7.77 -11.58
N PRO A 212 19.95 8.74 -12.48
CA PRO A 212 19.49 8.43 -13.84
C PRO A 212 20.54 7.63 -14.62
N GLY A 213 20.10 6.61 -15.37
CA GLY A 213 20.98 5.75 -16.19
C GLY A 213 21.33 4.41 -15.57
N GLN A 214 21.02 4.19 -14.30
CA GLN A 214 20.85 2.84 -13.74
C GLN A 214 19.41 2.41 -14.02
N ALA A 215 19.08 2.07 -15.27
CA ALA A 215 17.97 1.15 -15.47
C ALA A 215 18.34 -0.10 -14.67
N GLY A 216 17.51 -0.48 -13.70
CA GLY A 216 17.76 -1.68 -12.93
C GLY A 216 17.88 -2.86 -13.87
N ASP A 217 18.55 -3.92 -13.44
CA ASP A 217 18.44 -5.18 -14.15
C ASP A 217 16.95 -5.51 -14.33
N PRO A 218 16.46 -5.78 -15.56
CA PRO A 218 15.04 -6.04 -15.80
C PRO A 218 14.45 -7.13 -14.88
N LEU A 219 15.28 -8.11 -14.50
CA LEU A 219 14.89 -9.14 -13.56
C LEU A 219 14.76 -8.59 -12.14
N ASP A 220 15.63 -7.67 -11.70
CA ASP A 220 15.52 -7.04 -10.38
C ASP A 220 14.24 -6.20 -10.27
N GLU A 221 13.89 -5.48 -11.34
CA GLU A 221 12.64 -4.72 -11.39
C GLU A 221 11.43 -5.64 -11.28
N GLU A 222 11.43 -6.77 -12.00
CA GLU A 222 10.35 -7.74 -11.97
C GLU A 222 10.25 -8.44 -10.61
N ILE A 223 11.38 -8.86 -10.03
CA ILE A 223 11.45 -9.38 -8.66
C ILE A 223 10.84 -8.36 -7.68
N ALA A 224 11.23 -7.08 -7.78
CA ALA A 224 10.70 -6.04 -6.92
C ALA A 224 9.19 -5.82 -7.11
N ARG A 225 8.63 -5.97 -8.32
CA ARG A 225 7.18 -5.91 -8.55
C ARG A 225 6.45 -7.04 -7.82
N HIS A 226 6.94 -8.27 -7.92
CA HIS A 226 6.38 -9.41 -7.21
C HIS A 226 6.48 -9.26 -5.68
N GLU A 227 7.62 -8.82 -5.16
CA GLU A 227 7.79 -8.57 -3.73
C GLU A 227 6.85 -7.47 -3.22
N ARG A 228 6.72 -6.36 -3.96
CA ARG A 228 5.81 -5.28 -3.61
C ARG A 228 4.36 -5.75 -3.59
N PHE A 229 3.96 -6.52 -4.61
CA PHE A 229 2.63 -7.10 -4.66
C PHE A 229 2.40 -8.00 -3.44
N ALA A 230 3.29 -8.94 -3.14
CA ALA A 230 3.22 -9.81 -1.98
C ALA A 230 3.13 -9.03 -0.66
N ARG A 231 4.05 -8.09 -0.41
CA ARG A 231 4.08 -7.27 0.82
C ARG A 231 2.82 -6.43 1.00
N SER A 232 2.22 -5.93 -0.07
CA SER A 232 0.97 -5.15 0.01
C SER A 232 -0.20 -5.99 0.56
N HIS A 233 -0.16 -7.31 0.35
CA HIS A 233 -1.17 -8.24 0.85
C HIS A 233 -0.91 -8.68 2.29
N VAL A 234 0.36 -8.73 2.74
CA VAL A 234 0.74 -9.14 4.12
C VAL A 234 0.36 -8.11 5.18
N ARG A 235 0.25 -6.82 4.83
CA ARG A 235 -0.02 -5.72 5.79
C ARG A 235 -1.24 -5.91 6.69
N ARG A 236 -2.19 -6.77 6.32
CA ARG A 236 -3.44 -7.05 7.05
C ARG A 236 -3.64 -8.55 7.29
N TYR A 237 -2.55 -9.31 7.26
CA TYR A 237 -2.60 -10.74 7.49
C TYR A 237 -2.73 -11.06 8.97
N VAL A 238 -3.65 -11.95 9.30
CA VAL A 238 -3.72 -12.61 10.60
C VAL A 238 -3.12 -13.99 10.46
N SER A 239 -2.17 -14.33 11.33
CA SER A 239 -1.48 -15.62 11.29
C SER A 239 -2.45 -16.80 11.38
N ARG A 240 -2.28 -17.74 10.45
CA ARG A 240 -3.01 -19.02 10.41
C ARG A 240 -2.03 -20.15 10.67
N ALA A 241 -1.61 -20.26 11.93
CA ALA A 241 -0.54 -21.15 12.39
C ALA A 241 -0.67 -22.61 11.91
N SER A 242 -1.90 -23.15 11.84
CA SER A 242 -2.15 -24.51 11.34
C SER A 242 -1.75 -24.68 9.87
N LEU A 243 -2.19 -23.76 9.00
CA LEU A 243 -1.86 -23.76 7.57
C LEU A 243 -0.37 -23.49 7.36
N GLU A 244 0.17 -22.54 8.10
CA GLU A 244 1.60 -22.22 8.11
C GLU A 244 2.47 -23.44 8.47
N THR A 245 2.04 -24.24 9.46
CA THR A 245 2.75 -25.47 9.86
C THR A 245 2.67 -26.56 8.79
N LEU A 246 1.58 -26.62 8.03
CA LEU A 246 1.46 -27.55 6.90
C LEU A 246 2.39 -27.14 5.75
N LEU A 247 2.53 -25.84 5.48
CA LEU A 247 3.48 -25.32 4.49
C LEU A 247 4.93 -25.60 4.90
N ASP A 248 5.27 -25.38 6.18
CA ASP A 248 6.60 -25.69 6.72
C ASP A 248 6.92 -27.19 6.54
N ARG A 249 5.99 -28.09 6.94
CA ARG A 249 6.15 -29.54 6.77
C ARG A 249 6.35 -29.96 5.33
N HIS A 250 5.57 -29.39 4.40
CA HIS A 250 5.70 -29.70 2.97
C HIS A 250 7.09 -29.36 2.43
N VAL A 251 7.63 -28.21 2.84
CA VAL A 251 8.96 -27.78 2.39
C VAL A 251 10.04 -28.67 2.98
N GLU A 252 9.90 -29.09 4.24
CA GLU A 252 10.83 -29.98 4.94
C GLU A 252 10.83 -31.43 4.39
N ASP A 253 9.69 -31.95 3.98
CA ASP A 253 9.50 -33.32 3.46
C ASP A 253 10.09 -33.51 2.05
N ASP A 254 10.10 -34.73 1.48
CA ASP A 254 10.57 -35.07 0.13
C ASP A 254 9.52 -35.40 -0.94
N GLY A 255 8.27 -35.03 -0.68
CA GLY A 255 7.11 -35.29 -1.54
C GLY A 255 6.97 -34.47 -2.83
N SER A 256 5.88 -34.77 -3.54
CA SER A 256 5.42 -34.09 -4.77
C SER A 256 5.02 -32.64 -4.50
N PRO A 257 4.96 -31.76 -5.53
CA PRO A 257 4.57 -30.37 -5.36
C PRO A 257 3.22 -30.19 -4.64
N LEU A 258 3.09 -29.10 -3.88
CA LEU A 258 1.88 -28.83 -3.08
C LEU A 258 0.96 -27.83 -3.78
N VAL A 259 -0.34 -28.06 -3.68
CA VAL A 259 -1.37 -27.11 -4.09
C VAL A 259 -2.02 -26.46 -2.87
N VAL A 260 -2.13 -25.14 -2.87
CA VAL A 260 -2.94 -24.37 -1.94
C VAL A 260 -4.21 -23.92 -2.66
N SER A 261 -5.34 -24.48 -2.24
CA SER A 261 -6.65 -24.24 -2.83
C SER A 261 -7.57 -23.48 -1.88
N GLY A 262 -8.62 -22.87 -2.43
CA GLY A 262 -9.67 -22.21 -1.66
C GLY A 262 -10.39 -21.16 -2.49
N ASP A 263 -11.52 -20.68 -1.99
CA ASP A 263 -12.35 -19.73 -2.74
C ASP A 263 -11.65 -18.39 -3.02
N ARG A 264 -12.18 -17.62 -3.98
CA ARG A 264 -11.67 -16.28 -4.27
C ARG A 264 -11.82 -15.38 -3.03
N GLY A 265 -10.72 -14.72 -2.65
CA GLY A 265 -10.68 -13.84 -1.49
C GLY A 265 -10.48 -14.54 -0.13
N CYS A 266 -10.32 -15.87 -0.08
CA CYS A 266 -10.02 -16.61 1.16
C CYS A 266 -8.63 -16.33 1.75
N GLY A 267 -7.77 -15.60 1.01
CA GLY A 267 -6.45 -15.17 1.48
C GLY A 267 -5.26 -16.03 1.03
N LYS A 268 -5.37 -16.83 -0.05
CA LYS A 268 -4.26 -17.63 -0.61
C LYS A 268 -2.97 -16.82 -0.81
N THR A 269 -3.05 -15.74 -1.59
CA THR A 269 -1.92 -14.81 -1.84
C THR A 269 -1.33 -14.27 -0.57
N THR A 270 -2.19 -13.85 0.37
CA THR A 270 -1.76 -13.29 1.65
C THR A 270 -1.04 -14.34 2.51
N LEU A 271 -1.57 -15.56 2.60
CA LEU A 271 -0.97 -16.68 3.31
C LEU A 271 0.42 -17.00 2.74
N LEU A 272 0.52 -17.17 1.42
CA LEU A 272 1.77 -17.52 0.75
C LEU A 272 2.83 -16.43 0.88
N ALA A 273 2.43 -15.16 0.75
CA ALA A 273 3.34 -14.03 0.95
C ALA A 273 3.86 -13.94 2.39
N ALA A 274 2.97 -14.04 3.38
CA ALA A 274 3.34 -13.98 4.79
C ALA A 274 4.22 -15.18 5.20
N TRP A 275 3.87 -16.38 4.71
CA TRP A 275 4.66 -17.58 4.92
C TRP A 275 6.05 -17.47 4.29
N ALA A 276 6.15 -17.03 3.03
CA ALA A 276 7.43 -16.91 2.32
C ALA A 276 8.37 -15.92 3.00
N ASP A 277 7.87 -14.76 3.44
CA ASP A 277 8.67 -13.76 4.16
C ASP A 277 9.22 -14.31 5.47
N ARG A 278 8.39 -15.07 6.21
CA ARG A 278 8.80 -15.73 7.45
C ARG A 278 9.80 -16.85 7.22
N TRP A 279 9.61 -17.66 6.17
CA TRP A 279 10.56 -18.72 5.82
C TRP A 279 11.93 -18.15 5.50
N ARG A 280 12.00 -17.10 4.67
CA ARG A 280 13.25 -16.38 4.36
C ARG A 280 13.99 -15.90 5.62
N GLN A 281 13.25 -15.40 6.61
CA GLN A 281 13.83 -14.91 7.86
C GLN A 281 14.40 -16.05 8.73
N ARG A 282 13.76 -17.22 8.74
CA ARG A 282 14.22 -18.39 9.51
C ARG A 282 15.30 -19.19 8.81
N HIS A 283 15.31 -19.18 7.48
CA HIS A 283 16.21 -19.96 6.64
C HIS A 283 16.98 -19.04 5.67
N PRO A 284 17.87 -18.16 6.15
CA PRO A 284 18.65 -17.25 5.29
C PRO A 284 19.58 -18.00 4.32
N GLY A 285 19.86 -19.28 4.60
CA GLY A 285 20.60 -20.18 3.73
C GLY A 285 19.80 -20.77 2.57
N GLU A 286 18.48 -20.61 2.52
CA GLU A 286 17.62 -21.11 1.44
C GLU A 286 17.11 -19.96 0.56
N VAL A 287 16.93 -20.21 -0.73
CA VAL A 287 16.37 -19.23 -1.66
C VAL A 287 14.86 -19.44 -1.77
N VAL A 288 14.07 -18.38 -1.65
CA VAL A 288 12.60 -18.44 -1.85
C VAL A 288 12.21 -17.52 -2.98
N ILE A 289 11.82 -18.11 -4.11
CA ILE A 289 11.39 -17.42 -5.32
C ILE A 289 9.87 -17.43 -5.34
N GLN A 290 9.27 -16.25 -5.24
CA GLN A 290 7.82 -16.09 -5.34
C GLN A 290 7.46 -15.45 -6.67
N HIS A 291 6.56 -16.07 -7.41
CA HIS A 291 5.89 -15.54 -8.58
C HIS A 291 4.40 -15.38 -8.26
N VAL A 292 3.85 -14.22 -8.55
CA VAL A 292 2.43 -13.91 -8.31
C VAL A 292 1.82 -13.47 -9.62
N VAL A 293 0.87 -14.24 -10.13
CA VAL A 293 0.16 -13.95 -11.36
C VAL A 293 -0.72 -12.71 -11.14
N GLY A 294 -0.53 -11.69 -11.98
CA GLY A 294 -1.15 -10.37 -11.84
C GLY A 294 -0.29 -9.32 -11.13
N ALA A 295 0.93 -9.66 -10.68
CA ALA A 295 1.86 -8.66 -10.11
C ALA A 295 2.48 -7.72 -11.17
N SER A 296 2.51 -8.15 -12.43
CA SER A 296 2.94 -7.35 -13.58
C SER A 296 2.05 -7.64 -14.81
N PRO A 297 2.00 -6.75 -15.83
CA PRO A 297 1.21 -6.98 -17.04
C PRO A 297 1.57 -8.27 -17.79
N THR A 298 2.80 -8.76 -17.63
CA THR A 298 3.33 -9.95 -18.33
C THR A 298 3.37 -11.19 -17.44
N SER A 299 3.11 -11.08 -16.14
CA SER A 299 3.12 -12.19 -15.17
C SER A 299 2.07 -13.29 -15.41
N GLY A 300 1.11 -13.06 -16.31
CA GLY A 300 0.14 -14.09 -16.72
C GLY A 300 0.67 -15.07 -17.76
N SER A 301 1.68 -14.69 -18.56
CA SER A 301 2.16 -15.51 -19.66
C SER A 301 3.04 -16.66 -19.16
N PRO A 302 2.74 -17.93 -19.48
CA PRO A 302 3.57 -19.08 -19.11
C PRO A 302 5.04 -18.92 -19.53
N ALA A 303 5.29 -18.42 -20.74
CA ALA A 303 6.64 -18.12 -21.24
C ALA A 303 7.40 -17.15 -20.31
N THR A 304 6.73 -16.08 -19.90
CA THR A 304 7.32 -15.06 -19.02
C THR A 304 7.61 -15.63 -17.63
N VAL A 305 6.68 -16.43 -17.08
CA VAL A 305 6.88 -17.07 -15.77
C VAL A 305 8.11 -17.97 -15.79
N ILE A 306 8.23 -18.83 -16.81
CA ILE A 306 9.32 -19.79 -16.96
C ILE A 306 10.66 -19.06 -17.08
N HIS A 307 10.76 -18.09 -18.00
CA HIS A 307 11.98 -17.33 -18.20
C HIS A 307 12.42 -16.61 -16.93
N ARG A 308 11.51 -15.84 -16.32
CA ARG A 308 11.80 -15.11 -15.09
C ARG A 308 12.28 -16.05 -13.97
N VAL A 309 11.59 -17.17 -13.77
CA VAL A 309 11.95 -18.13 -12.72
C VAL A 309 13.33 -18.74 -13.01
N LEU A 310 13.61 -19.16 -14.25
CA LEU A 310 14.90 -19.73 -14.62
C LEU A 310 16.04 -18.72 -14.48
N GLU A 311 15.85 -17.48 -14.91
CA GLU A 311 16.83 -16.41 -14.75
C GLU A 311 17.10 -16.12 -13.26
N GLN A 312 16.05 -16.09 -12.44
CA GLN A 312 16.20 -15.84 -11.01
C GLN A 312 16.89 -17.02 -10.31
N VAL A 313 16.52 -18.26 -10.63
CA VAL A 313 17.20 -19.45 -10.12
C VAL A 313 18.68 -19.45 -10.53
N HIS A 314 18.97 -19.12 -11.80
CA HIS A 314 20.35 -19.04 -12.29
C HIS A 314 21.17 -18.00 -11.51
N ARG A 315 20.57 -16.86 -11.18
CA ARG A 315 21.23 -15.78 -10.40
C ARG A 315 21.42 -16.14 -8.92
N ASP A 316 20.36 -16.64 -8.27
CA ASP A 316 20.32 -16.78 -6.80
C ASP A 316 20.88 -18.13 -6.31
N VAL A 317 20.82 -19.17 -7.16
CA VAL A 317 21.25 -20.54 -6.85
C VAL A 317 22.43 -20.97 -7.73
N GLY A 318 22.36 -20.69 -9.03
CA GLY A 318 23.40 -21.04 -10.00
C GLY A 318 23.25 -22.43 -10.61
N PHE A 319 23.48 -22.54 -11.92
CA PHE A 319 23.64 -23.79 -12.66
C PHE A 319 24.52 -23.54 -13.91
N GLU A 320 25.05 -24.61 -14.52
CA GLU A 320 26.08 -24.48 -15.57
C GLU A 320 25.49 -24.16 -16.95
N SER A 321 24.25 -24.57 -17.19
CA SER A 321 23.56 -24.37 -18.47
C SER A 321 23.09 -22.92 -18.65
N GLN A 322 22.98 -22.46 -19.91
CA GLN A 322 22.33 -21.17 -20.21
C GLN A 322 20.81 -21.33 -20.23
N VAL A 323 20.09 -20.29 -19.83
CA VAL A 323 18.62 -20.22 -19.96
C VAL A 323 18.28 -20.11 -21.46
N PRO A 324 17.50 -21.04 -22.04
CA PRO A 324 17.14 -20.97 -23.45
C PRO A 324 16.32 -19.72 -23.75
N ALA A 325 16.65 -18.98 -24.82
CA ALA A 325 15.93 -17.76 -25.22
C ALA A 325 14.51 -18.02 -25.79
N ALA A 326 14.29 -19.21 -26.37
CA ALA A 326 13.03 -19.58 -27.00
C ALA A 326 12.09 -20.25 -25.97
N PRO A 327 10.85 -19.76 -25.78
CA PRO A 327 9.94 -20.27 -24.75
C PRO A 327 9.61 -21.76 -24.86
N GLU A 328 9.49 -22.28 -26.08
CA GLU A 328 9.16 -23.70 -26.33
C GLU A 328 10.32 -24.61 -25.90
N ILE A 329 11.56 -24.10 -26.01
CA ILE A 329 12.74 -24.80 -25.52
C ILE A 329 12.84 -24.65 -24.01
N ALA A 330 12.61 -23.45 -23.47
CA ALA A 330 12.65 -23.20 -22.04
C ALA A 330 11.68 -24.10 -21.25
N VAL A 331 10.46 -24.30 -21.75
CA VAL A 331 9.48 -25.25 -21.19
C VAL A 331 10.03 -26.67 -21.09
N ARG A 332 10.66 -27.16 -22.17
CA ARG A 332 11.19 -28.55 -22.22
C ARG A 332 12.36 -28.76 -21.28
N TRP A 333 13.10 -27.70 -20.97
CA TRP A 333 14.28 -27.73 -20.12
C TRP A 333 14.00 -27.28 -18.69
N PHE A 334 12.79 -26.79 -18.40
CA PHE A 334 12.44 -26.20 -17.11
C PHE A 334 12.74 -27.14 -15.95
N GLU A 335 12.19 -28.36 -15.98
CA GLU A 335 12.42 -29.36 -14.94
C GLU A 335 13.92 -29.69 -14.79
N TYR A 336 14.62 -29.92 -15.91
CA TYR A 336 16.05 -30.23 -15.92
C TYR A 336 16.92 -29.15 -15.27
N LEU A 337 16.66 -27.88 -15.59
CA LEU A 337 17.42 -26.75 -15.03
C LEU A 337 17.15 -26.55 -13.54
N LEU A 338 15.91 -26.79 -13.08
CA LEU A 338 15.60 -26.79 -11.66
C LEU A 338 16.36 -27.89 -10.90
N HIS A 339 16.50 -29.09 -11.48
CA HIS A 339 17.31 -30.16 -10.88
C HIS A 339 18.80 -29.77 -10.78
N GLN A 340 19.39 -29.19 -11.84
CA GLN A 340 20.77 -28.71 -11.78
C GLN A 340 21.00 -27.65 -10.69
N ALA A 341 20.06 -26.72 -10.54
CA ALA A 341 20.12 -25.72 -9.50
C ALA A 341 20.04 -26.36 -8.10
N ALA A 342 19.17 -27.36 -7.96
CA ALA A 342 18.94 -28.06 -6.70
C ALA A 342 20.18 -28.85 -6.23
N ASP A 343 21.07 -29.25 -7.14
CA ASP A 343 22.38 -29.85 -6.81
C ASP A 343 23.33 -28.86 -6.13
N LYS A 344 23.15 -27.55 -6.34
CA LYS A 344 24.01 -26.51 -5.77
C LYS A 344 23.47 -26.00 -4.43
N ARG A 345 22.17 -25.69 -4.36
CA ARG A 345 21.55 -25.11 -3.17
C ARG A 345 20.06 -25.45 -3.12
N ARG A 346 19.56 -25.61 -1.89
CA ARG A 346 18.13 -25.78 -1.64
C ARG A 346 17.35 -24.48 -1.90
N PHE A 347 16.22 -24.59 -2.59
CA PHE A 347 15.32 -23.46 -2.86
C PHE A 347 13.85 -23.87 -2.92
N VAL A 348 12.97 -22.89 -2.71
CA VAL A 348 11.52 -23.02 -2.78
C VAL A 348 10.96 -22.09 -3.84
N LEU A 349 10.16 -22.63 -4.74
CA LEU A 349 9.41 -21.92 -5.74
C LEU A 349 7.93 -21.84 -5.34
N VAL A 350 7.38 -20.63 -5.32
CA VAL A 350 5.96 -20.37 -5.05
C VAL A 350 5.35 -19.72 -6.28
N ILE A 351 4.33 -20.35 -6.88
CA ILE A 351 3.55 -19.80 -7.99
C ILE A 351 2.13 -19.54 -7.50
N ASP A 352 1.81 -18.27 -7.25
CA ASP A 352 0.52 -17.85 -6.75
C ASP A 352 -0.42 -17.44 -7.90
N GLY A 353 -1.56 -18.12 -8.02
CA GLY A 353 -2.58 -17.86 -9.04
C GLY A 353 -2.41 -18.65 -10.33
N ALA A 354 -2.06 -19.94 -10.28
CA ALA A 354 -1.93 -20.76 -11.48
C ALA A 354 -3.21 -20.87 -12.31
N ASP A 355 -4.39 -20.72 -11.69
CA ASP A 355 -5.68 -20.65 -12.38
C ASP A 355 -5.85 -19.39 -13.26
N GLN A 356 -5.00 -18.38 -13.04
CA GLN A 356 -5.02 -17.08 -13.71
C GLN A 356 -3.95 -16.94 -14.79
N LEU A 357 -3.11 -17.95 -15.02
CA LEU A 357 -2.16 -17.93 -16.15
C LEU A 357 -2.92 -17.78 -17.47
N ASP A 358 -2.35 -17.08 -18.45
CA ASP A 358 -3.01 -16.87 -19.73
C ASP A 358 -3.03 -18.16 -20.56
N ALA A 359 -4.02 -18.28 -21.44
CA ALA A 359 -3.98 -19.31 -22.47
C ALA A 359 -2.96 -18.89 -23.54
N ASP A 360 -1.97 -19.74 -23.77
CA ASP A 360 -0.95 -19.53 -24.79
C ASP A 360 -1.18 -20.54 -25.94
N PRO A 361 -1.30 -20.10 -27.20
CA PRO A 361 -1.46 -21.02 -28.33
C PRO A 361 -0.25 -21.95 -28.54
N ALA A 362 0.94 -21.50 -28.16
CA ALA A 362 2.20 -22.21 -28.35
C ALA A 362 2.58 -23.06 -27.13
N LEU A 363 2.13 -22.66 -25.92
CA LEU A 363 2.52 -23.31 -24.68
C LEU A 363 1.34 -23.85 -23.89
N PRO A 364 1.51 -25.02 -23.24
CA PRO A 364 0.54 -25.49 -22.26
C PRO A 364 0.35 -24.47 -21.13
N ARG A 365 -0.84 -24.41 -20.56
CA ARG A 365 -1.16 -23.42 -19.51
C ARG A 365 -0.48 -23.76 -18.20
N ILE A 366 -0.55 -25.03 -17.79
CA ILE A 366 0.07 -25.53 -16.55
C ILE A 366 0.85 -26.83 -16.76
N GLU A 367 0.79 -27.42 -17.95
CA GLU A 367 1.32 -28.75 -18.18
C GLU A 367 2.85 -28.80 -18.09
N TRP A 368 3.50 -27.65 -18.31
CA TRP A 368 4.94 -27.42 -18.13
C TRP A 368 5.41 -27.49 -16.68
N LEU A 369 4.51 -27.42 -15.69
CA LEU A 369 4.89 -27.52 -14.29
C LEU A 369 5.47 -28.92 -14.00
N PRO A 370 6.61 -29.02 -13.29
CA PRO A 370 7.33 -30.27 -13.08
C PRO A 370 6.52 -31.21 -12.21
N VAL A 371 6.42 -32.49 -12.61
CA VAL A 371 5.73 -33.53 -11.83
C VAL A 371 6.68 -34.16 -10.81
N HIS A 372 7.96 -34.28 -11.16
CA HIS A 372 9.01 -34.80 -10.29
C HIS A 372 10.01 -33.68 -9.98
N LEU A 373 10.34 -33.52 -8.71
CA LEU A 373 11.30 -32.51 -8.25
C LEU A 373 12.42 -33.15 -7.45
N HIS A 374 13.60 -32.53 -7.52
CA HIS A 374 14.71 -32.87 -6.65
C HIS A 374 14.32 -32.62 -5.18
N PRO A 375 14.78 -33.41 -4.20
CA PRO A 375 14.49 -33.15 -2.78
C PRO A 375 14.98 -31.78 -2.26
N ALA A 376 15.91 -31.13 -2.96
CA ALA A 376 16.35 -29.77 -2.62
C ALA A 376 15.58 -28.67 -3.36
N CYS A 377 14.58 -29.00 -4.19
CA CYS A 377 13.71 -28.04 -4.87
C CYS A 377 12.25 -28.29 -4.49
N ARG A 378 11.61 -27.32 -3.85
CA ARG A 378 10.18 -27.41 -3.47
C ARG A 378 9.33 -26.48 -4.31
N LEU A 379 8.15 -26.96 -4.70
CA LEU A 379 7.16 -26.18 -5.43
C LEU A 379 5.84 -26.12 -4.65
N ILE A 380 5.32 -24.90 -4.52
CA ILE A 380 4.00 -24.61 -3.97
C ILE A 380 3.23 -23.81 -5.02
N VAL A 381 2.04 -24.26 -5.39
CA VAL A 381 1.18 -23.61 -6.37
C VAL A 381 -0.14 -23.22 -5.71
N SER A 382 -0.65 -22.02 -5.98
CA SER A 382 -1.99 -21.62 -5.54
C SER A 382 -2.97 -21.67 -6.71
N ALA A 383 -4.19 -22.16 -6.46
CA ALA A 383 -5.27 -22.16 -7.43
C ALA A 383 -6.63 -21.99 -6.75
N SER A 384 -7.59 -21.37 -7.43
CA SER A 384 -9.00 -21.42 -7.01
C SER A 384 -9.69 -22.70 -7.54
N PRO A 385 -10.80 -23.17 -6.92
CA PRO A 385 -11.58 -24.28 -7.45
C PRO A 385 -11.96 -24.08 -8.93
N GLY A 386 -11.73 -25.10 -9.74
CA GLY A 386 -11.99 -25.08 -11.18
C GLY A 386 -11.13 -26.07 -11.96
N PRO A 387 -11.16 -26.01 -13.31
CA PRO A 387 -10.51 -27.00 -14.17
C PRO A 387 -9.02 -27.17 -13.92
N ILE A 388 -8.33 -26.07 -13.59
CA ILE A 388 -6.89 -26.08 -13.30
C ILE A 388 -6.59 -26.87 -12.03
N LEU A 389 -7.40 -26.72 -10.99
CA LEU A 389 -7.26 -27.51 -9.76
C LEU A 389 -7.51 -29.00 -10.02
N ASP A 390 -8.47 -29.33 -10.88
CA ASP A 390 -8.77 -30.73 -11.24
C ASP A 390 -7.59 -31.39 -11.96
N VAL A 391 -6.93 -30.68 -12.87
CA VAL A 391 -5.70 -31.15 -13.53
C VAL A 391 -4.57 -31.34 -12.51
N LEU A 392 -4.41 -30.42 -11.55
CA LEU A 392 -3.40 -30.58 -10.50
C LEU A 392 -3.69 -31.76 -9.56
N ARG A 393 -4.97 -32.02 -9.25
CA ARG A 393 -5.39 -33.21 -8.47
C ARG A 393 -5.15 -34.51 -9.23
N GLN A 394 -5.35 -34.52 -10.55
CA GLN A 394 -5.04 -35.69 -11.40
C GLN A 394 -3.54 -36.03 -11.40
N ARG A 395 -2.66 -35.05 -11.13
CA ARG A 395 -1.23 -35.27 -10.94
C ARG A 395 -0.86 -35.87 -9.57
N ALA A 396 -1.85 -36.18 -8.72
CA ALA A 396 -1.68 -36.68 -7.37
C ALA A 396 -0.85 -35.75 -6.46
N TRP A 397 -0.97 -34.43 -6.67
CA TRP A 397 -0.36 -33.44 -5.80
C TRP A 397 -1.19 -33.26 -4.52
N PRO A 398 -0.57 -33.22 -3.33
CA PRO A 398 -1.29 -32.91 -2.10
C PRO A 398 -1.94 -31.52 -2.19
N VAL A 399 -3.15 -31.40 -1.65
CA VAL A 399 -3.92 -30.14 -1.65
C VAL A 399 -4.21 -29.71 -0.22
N ILE A 400 -3.82 -28.50 0.13
CA ILE A 400 -4.28 -27.80 1.33
C ILE A 400 -5.45 -26.90 0.92
N GLU A 401 -6.64 -27.21 1.40
CA GLU A 401 -7.81 -26.33 1.24
C GLU A 401 -7.81 -25.26 2.34
N ILE A 402 -7.86 -23.99 1.93
CA ILE A 402 -8.03 -22.86 2.83
C ILE A 402 -9.51 -22.72 3.15
N GLU A 403 -9.88 -23.17 4.33
CA GLU A 403 -11.22 -22.99 4.87
C GLU A 403 -11.50 -21.50 5.21
N PRO A 404 -12.78 -21.09 5.15
CA PRO A 404 -13.22 -19.79 5.65
C PRO A 404 -12.75 -19.53 7.09
N LEU A 405 -12.59 -18.25 7.46
CA LEU A 405 -12.21 -17.88 8.82
C LEU A 405 -13.22 -18.42 9.82
N ILE A 406 -12.74 -19.05 10.89
CA ILE A 406 -13.58 -19.42 12.05
C ILE A 406 -13.86 -18.17 12.92
N GLU A 407 -14.86 -18.23 13.79
CA GLU A 407 -15.27 -17.08 14.61
C GLU A 407 -14.12 -16.45 15.41
N GLU A 408 -13.25 -17.29 15.98
CA GLU A 408 -12.06 -16.84 16.72
C GLU A 408 -11.08 -16.06 15.82
N GLU A 409 -10.81 -16.55 14.61
CA GLU A 409 -9.96 -15.87 13.63
C GLU A 409 -10.58 -14.55 13.14
N ARG A 410 -11.91 -14.52 12.94
CA ARG A 410 -12.64 -13.30 12.59
C ARG A 410 -12.49 -12.26 13.69
N GLY A 411 -12.68 -12.64 14.95
CA GLY A 411 -12.54 -11.76 16.11
C GLY A 411 -11.13 -11.17 16.23
N ARG A 412 -10.09 -12.00 16.04
CA ARG A 412 -8.69 -11.53 16.00
C ARG A 412 -8.46 -10.53 14.87
N LEU A 413 -8.90 -10.83 13.65
CA LEU A 413 -8.76 -9.92 12.50
C LEU A 413 -9.44 -8.58 12.74
N VAL A 414 -10.67 -8.58 13.24
CA VAL A 414 -11.40 -7.35 13.59
C VAL A 414 -10.63 -6.52 14.63
N THR A 415 -10.14 -7.18 15.67
CA THR A 415 -9.43 -6.50 16.78
C THR A 415 -8.12 -5.90 16.30
N GLU A 416 -7.27 -6.67 15.63
CA GLU A 416 -5.97 -6.20 15.12
C GLU A 416 -6.15 -5.09 14.07
N PHE A 417 -7.12 -5.24 13.17
CA PHE A 417 -7.40 -4.24 12.14
C PHE A 417 -7.83 -2.89 12.75
N LEU A 418 -8.73 -2.92 13.73
CA LEU A 418 -9.23 -1.70 14.36
C LEU A 418 -8.22 -1.08 15.32
N ALA A 419 -7.46 -1.90 16.05
CA ALA A 419 -6.36 -1.44 16.90
C ALA A 419 -5.32 -0.67 16.09
N ALA A 420 -4.98 -1.16 14.90
CA ALA A 420 -4.11 -0.44 13.96
C ALA A 420 -4.69 0.92 13.55
N CYS A 421 -6.01 1.09 13.57
CA CYS A 421 -6.69 2.37 13.27
C CYS A 421 -7.01 3.20 14.53
N GLY A 422 -6.57 2.79 15.73
CA GLY A 422 -6.91 3.43 16.99
C GLY A 422 -8.40 3.38 17.35
N LYS A 423 -9.15 2.40 16.80
CA LYS A 423 -10.59 2.22 17.04
C LYS A 423 -10.85 0.88 17.75
N THR A 424 -11.99 0.79 18.43
CA THR A 424 -12.49 -0.44 19.03
C THR A 424 -13.98 -0.59 18.73
N LEU A 425 -14.47 -1.82 18.63
CA LEU A 425 -15.91 -2.11 18.51
C LEU A 425 -16.46 -2.57 19.85
N ALA A 426 -17.72 -2.20 20.12
CA ALA A 426 -18.46 -2.77 21.25
C ALA A 426 -18.65 -4.29 21.06
N SER A 427 -18.67 -5.04 22.16
CA SER A 427 -18.74 -6.50 22.16
C SER A 427 -19.92 -7.05 21.36
N GLY A 428 -21.07 -6.34 21.38
CA GLY A 428 -22.24 -6.70 20.58
C GLY A 428 -22.02 -6.62 19.07
N SER A 429 -21.39 -5.54 18.57
CA SER A 429 -21.06 -5.40 17.14
C SER A 429 -20.01 -6.42 16.70
N MET A 430 -19.04 -6.72 17.56
CA MET A 430 -18.02 -7.73 17.31
C MET A 430 -18.64 -9.13 17.18
N ALA A 431 -19.54 -9.51 18.09
CA ALA A 431 -20.26 -10.78 18.01
C ALA A 431 -21.10 -10.90 16.73
N ARG A 432 -21.74 -9.80 16.31
CA ARG A 432 -22.53 -9.78 15.06
C ARG A 432 -21.66 -9.98 13.81
N ILE A 433 -20.47 -9.38 13.77
CA ILE A 433 -19.52 -9.58 12.66
C ILE A 433 -18.99 -11.02 12.68
N ALA A 434 -18.61 -11.52 13.87
CA ALA A 434 -18.11 -12.88 14.01
C ALA A 434 -19.13 -13.93 13.57
N ALA A 435 -20.40 -13.75 13.92
CA ALA A 435 -21.50 -14.66 13.55
C ALA A 435 -21.92 -14.56 12.06
N ALA A 436 -21.54 -13.50 11.35
CA ALA A 436 -21.94 -13.31 9.96
C ALA A 436 -21.21 -14.30 9.03
N PRO A 437 -21.90 -15.17 8.26
CA PRO A 437 -21.25 -16.16 7.40
C PRO A 437 -20.31 -15.54 6.36
N ALA A 438 -20.70 -14.40 5.76
CA ALA A 438 -19.89 -13.67 4.78
C ALA A 438 -18.55 -13.17 5.35
N ALA A 439 -18.48 -12.91 6.66
CA ALA A 439 -17.25 -12.52 7.36
C ALA A 439 -16.23 -13.66 7.46
N GLY A 440 -16.60 -14.89 7.08
CA GLY A 440 -15.66 -15.98 6.85
C GLY A 440 -14.68 -15.71 5.72
N ASN A 441 -15.00 -14.83 4.77
CA ASN A 441 -14.09 -14.42 3.71
C ASN A 441 -13.25 -13.21 4.18
N PRO A 442 -11.92 -13.33 4.33
CA PRO A 442 -11.06 -12.24 4.80
C PRO A 442 -11.17 -10.95 3.98
N ARG A 443 -11.33 -11.05 2.66
CA ARG A 443 -11.44 -9.87 1.79
C ARG A 443 -12.77 -9.15 1.98
N TYR A 444 -13.87 -9.88 2.19
CA TYR A 444 -15.14 -9.29 2.61
C TYR A 444 -15.04 -8.64 3.99
N LEU A 445 -14.44 -9.33 4.97
CA LEU A 445 -14.29 -8.81 6.33
C LEU A 445 -13.45 -7.52 6.35
N THR A 446 -12.34 -7.49 5.61
CA THR A 446 -11.50 -6.29 5.47
C THR A 446 -12.27 -5.15 4.82
N TRP A 447 -13.06 -5.43 3.79
CA TRP A 447 -13.95 -4.44 3.17
C TRP A 447 -14.96 -3.88 4.19
N LEU A 448 -15.63 -4.75 4.94
CA LEU A 448 -16.61 -4.35 5.94
C LEU A 448 -15.96 -3.46 6.99
N LEU A 449 -14.75 -3.80 7.46
CA LEU A 449 -14.03 -3.01 8.44
C LEU A 449 -13.54 -1.67 7.89
N ASP A 450 -13.11 -1.62 6.62
CA ASP A 450 -12.84 -0.36 5.93
C ASP A 450 -14.10 0.53 5.90
N GLU A 451 -15.29 -0.02 5.63
CA GLU A 451 -16.54 0.73 5.63
C GLU A 451 -16.92 1.24 7.03
N LEU A 452 -16.79 0.39 8.05
CA LEU A 452 -17.04 0.77 9.44
C LEU A 452 -16.05 1.82 9.95
N ARG A 453 -14.81 1.81 9.42
CA ARG A 453 -13.80 2.82 9.74
C ARG A 453 -14.25 4.22 9.35
N TYR A 454 -15.11 4.40 8.34
CA TYR A 454 -15.64 5.71 7.96
C TYR A 454 -16.87 6.16 8.77
N VAL A 455 -17.31 5.36 9.76
CA VAL A 455 -18.47 5.71 10.58
C VAL A 455 -18.02 6.42 11.85
N ASP A 456 -18.52 7.64 11.97
CA ASP A 456 -17.97 8.59 12.91
C ASP A 456 -18.82 8.82 14.18
N SER A 457 -20.03 8.26 14.25
CA SER A 457 -20.82 8.18 15.49
C SER A 457 -21.14 6.75 15.89
N ALA A 458 -21.06 6.46 17.20
CA ALA A 458 -21.46 5.17 17.76
C ALA A 458 -22.93 4.84 17.44
N ASP A 459 -23.79 5.85 17.31
CA ASP A 459 -25.21 5.69 16.99
C ASP A 459 -25.48 5.28 15.53
N ARG A 460 -24.61 5.68 14.59
CA ARG A 460 -24.74 5.32 13.16
C ARG A 460 -24.04 4.00 12.82
N LEU A 461 -23.18 3.52 13.71
CA LEU A 461 -22.39 2.30 13.51
C LEU A 461 -23.26 1.03 13.39
N PRO A 462 -24.31 0.82 14.21
CA PRO A 462 -25.26 -0.28 14.01
C PRO A 462 -25.92 -0.26 12.64
N GLY A 463 -26.43 0.91 12.20
CA GLY A 463 -27.10 1.04 10.91
C GLY A 463 -26.19 0.80 9.71
N ARG A 464 -24.93 1.24 9.78
CA ARG A 464 -23.93 0.94 8.73
C ARG A 464 -23.55 -0.54 8.74
N LEU A 465 -23.34 -1.12 9.92
CA LEU A 465 -23.06 -2.55 10.06
C LEU A 465 -24.19 -3.38 9.43
N ASP A 466 -25.44 -3.04 9.69
CA ASP A 466 -26.60 -3.70 9.08
C ASP A 466 -26.59 -3.60 7.55
N ALA A 467 -26.23 -2.42 7.02
CA ALA A 467 -26.13 -2.22 5.57
C ALA A 467 -25.01 -3.06 4.94
N CYS A 468 -23.85 -3.15 5.60
CA CYS A 468 -22.74 -3.98 5.14
C CYS A 468 -23.07 -5.47 5.21
N LEU A 469 -23.68 -5.93 6.30
CA LEU A 469 -24.07 -7.33 6.48
C LEU A 469 -25.18 -7.78 5.51
N ARG A 470 -26.03 -6.86 5.04
CA ARG A 470 -27.02 -7.13 3.98
C ARG A 470 -26.40 -7.28 2.59
N ALA A 471 -25.19 -6.73 2.36
CA ALA A 471 -24.45 -7.02 1.14
C ALA A 471 -23.85 -8.42 1.28
N GLU A 472 -24.57 -9.43 0.76
CA GLU A 472 -24.17 -10.83 0.87
C GLU A 472 -22.97 -11.11 -0.05
N GLY A 473 -21.78 -11.14 0.54
CA GLY A 473 -20.57 -11.62 -0.12
C GLY A 473 -19.78 -10.57 -0.91
N ILE A 474 -18.68 -11.04 -1.51
CA ILE A 474 -17.63 -10.19 -2.08
C ILE A 474 -18.06 -9.47 -3.37
N ASP A 475 -18.91 -10.09 -4.18
CA ASP A 475 -19.39 -9.54 -5.44
C ASP A 475 -20.45 -8.45 -5.22
N ALA A 476 -21.30 -8.62 -4.20
CA ALA A 476 -22.23 -7.60 -3.73
C ALA A 476 -21.48 -6.39 -3.15
N ALA A 477 -20.43 -6.63 -2.35
CA ALA A 477 -19.56 -5.59 -1.82
C ALA A 477 -18.82 -4.81 -2.93
N ALA A 478 -18.34 -5.49 -3.97
CA ALA A 478 -17.70 -4.87 -5.13
C ALA A 478 -18.69 -4.00 -5.94
N SER A 479 -19.90 -4.51 -6.17
CA SER A 479 -20.97 -3.78 -6.85
C SER A 479 -21.43 -2.55 -6.06
N TRP A 480 -21.48 -2.66 -4.73
CA TRP A 480 -21.80 -1.54 -3.84
C TRP A 480 -20.76 -0.42 -3.90
N ARG A 481 -19.46 -0.75 -4.02
CA ARG A 481 -18.40 0.25 -4.27
C ARG A 481 -18.55 0.91 -5.64
N ALA A 482 -18.84 0.15 -6.69
CA ALA A 482 -19.00 0.68 -8.05
C ALA A 482 -20.22 1.62 -8.17
N GLY A 483 -21.33 1.29 -7.51
CA GLY A 483 -22.54 2.13 -7.48
C GLY A 483 -22.38 3.49 -6.80
N ARG A 484 -21.37 3.65 -5.92
CA ARG A 484 -21.00 4.95 -5.36
C ARG A 484 -20.25 5.83 -6.37
N SER A 485 -19.40 5.24 -7.19
CA SER A 485 -18.61 5.95 -8.22
C SER A 485 -19.47 6.47 -9.38
N SER A 486 -20.67 5.92 -9.57
CA SER A 486 -21.62 6.32 -10.62
C SER A 486 -22.70 7.30 -10.15
N CYS A 487 -22.77 7.58 -8.84
CA CYS A 487 -23.76 8.50 -8.24
C CYS A 487 -23.11 9.74 -7.59
N SER A 488 -21.83 10.01 -7.87
CA SER A 488 -21.12 11.19 -7.39
C SER A 488 -20.72 12.12 -8.53
#